data_AF-D8TSC8-F1
#
_entry.id   AF-D8TSC8-F1
#
_cell.length_a   1.000
_cell.length_b   1.000
_cell.length_c   1.000
_cell.angle_alpha   90.00
_cell.angle_beta   90.00
_cell.angle_gamma   90.00
#
_symmetry.space_group_name_H-M   'P 1'
#
loop_
_entity.id
_entity.type
_entity.pdbx_description
1 polymer ?
#
loop_
_entity_poly.entity_id
_entity_poly.type
_entity_poly.pdbx_seq_one_letter_code
_entity_poly.pdbx_strand_id
1 'polypeptide(L)' 'MEKGKEGAVKAGTRRYASFVRSIQLPDDANMENITANTQHGVLTVRIPKAAKPAPKVREIPIS' A
#
# COMPACT_ATOMS: atom_id res chain seq x y z
N MET A 1 4.07 50.31 -14.52
CA MET A 1 3.92 49.18 -13.58
C MET A 1 3.35 48.02 -14.38
N GLU A 2 4.21 47.10 -14.78
CA GLU A 2 3.86 46.01 -15.69
C GLU A 2 3.18 44.88 -14.91
N LYS A 3 2.02 44.45 -15.42
CA LYS A 3 1.17 43.39 -14.86
C LYS A 3 1.86 42.03 -15.00
N GLY A 4 2.14 41.35 -13.89
CA GLY A 4 2.37 39.90 -13.89
C GLY A 4 1.04 39.18 -14.14
N LYS A 5 0.85 38.62 -15.34
CA LYS A 5 -0.24 37.69 -15.64
C LYS A 5 0.05 36.37 -14.92
N GLU A 6 -0.68 36.07 -13.83
CA GLU A 6 -0.78 34.70 -13.32
C GLU A 6 -1.36 33.82 -14.42
N GLY A 7 -0.55 32.86 -14.88
CA GLY A 7 -0.91 31.96 -15.97
C GLY A 7 -2.15 31.14 -15.61
N ALA A 8 -3.20 31.27 -16.40
CA ALA A 8 -4.42 30.49 -16.27
C ALA A 8 -4.08 28.99 -16.22
N VAL A 9 -4.47 28.32 -15.13
CA VAL A 9 -4.37 26.86 -14.99
C VAL A 9 -5.29 26.23 -16.03
N LYS A 10 -4.73 25.81 -17.17
CA LYS A 10 -5.42 24.97 -18.15
C LYS A 10 -5.88 23.71 -17.41
N ALA A 11 -7.19 23.42 -17.46
CA ALA A 11 -7.87 22.32 -16.75
C ALA A 11 -6.93 21.12 -16.52
N GLY A 12 -6.36 21.06 -15.30
CA GLY A 12 -5.16 20.30 -15.02
C GLY A 12 -5.46 18.84 -14.70
N THR A 13 -4.68 17.92 -15.26
CA THR A 13 -4.77 16.47 -15.03
C THR A 13 -4.34 16.02 -13.62
N ARG A 14 -4.16 16.95 -12.68
CA ARG A 14 -3.72 16.69 -11.30
C ARG A 14 -4.88 16.86 -10.34
N ARG A 15 -5.15 15.81 -9.54
CA ARG A 15 -6.12 15.86 -8.45
C ARG A 15 -5.40 16.30 -7.17
N TYR A 16 -5.91 17.36 -6.54
CA TYR A 16 -5.46 17.84 -5.23
C TYR A 16 -6.59 17.58 -4.23
N ALA A 17 -6.34 16.71 -3.26
CA ALA A 17 -7.31 16.37 -2.23
C ALA A 17 -6.61 15.71 -1.04
N SER A 18 -7.20 15.83 0.14
CA SER A 18 -6.94 14.89 1.23
C SER A 18 -7.47 13.52 0.83
N PHE A 19 -6.73 12.44 1.14
CA PHE A 19 -7.14 11.09 0.80
C PHE A 19 -6.98 10.14 2.00
N VAL A 20 -7.87 9.16 2.09
CA VAL A 20 -7.80 8.04 3.03
C VAL A 20 -8.03 6.76 2.24
N ARG A 21 -7.22 5.73 2.52
CA ARG A 21 -7.38 4.38 1.93
C ARG A 21 -7.29 3.35 3.05
N SER A 22 -8.21 2.39 3.02
CA SER A 22 -8.28 1.28 3.95
C SER A 22 -8.31 -0.02 3.16
N ILE A 23 -7.52 -1.00 3.58
CA ILE A 23 -7.39 -2.30 2.93
C ILE A 23 -7.52 -3.35 4.03
N GLN A 24 -8.31 -4.40 3.78
CA GLN A 24 -8.42 -5.53 4.69
C GLN A 24 -7.17 -6.40 4.58
N LEU A 25 -6.60 -6.75 5.72
CA LEU A 25 -5.42 -7.62 5.79
C LEU A 25 -5.85 -9.07 5.98
N PRO A 26 -5.06 -10.03 5.48
CA PRO A 26 -5.30 -11.43 5.79
C PRO A 26 -5.07 -11.71 7.28
N ASP A 27 -5.71 -12.76 7.79
CA ASP A 27 -5.59 -13.18 9.20
C ASP A 27 -4.15 -13.54 9.59
N ASP A 28 -3.33 -13.95 8.60
CA ASP A 28 -1.92 -14.28 8.80
C ASP A 28 -0.98 -13.07 8.69
N ALA A 29 -1.46 -11.83 8.80
CA ALA A 29 -0.61 -10.64 8.83
C ALA A 29 0.13 -10.51 10.16
N ASN A 30 1.45 -10.30 10.11
CA ASN A 30 2.27 -9.97 11.27
C ASN A 30 2.26 -8.45 11.49
N MET A 31 1.36 -8.00 12.39
CA MET A 31 1.10 -6.59 12.68
C MET A 31 2.26 -5.89 13.40
N GLU A 32 3.12 -6.64 14.10
CA GLU A 32 4.25 -6.08 14.86
C GLU A 32 5.40 -5.64 13.96
N ASN A 33 5.49 -6.18 12.74
CA ASN A 33 6.63 -6.00 11.85
C ASN A 33 6.26 -5.28 10.54
N ILE A 34 5.23 -4.44 10.58
CA ILE A 34 4.84 -3.60 9.44
C ILE A 34 5.89 -2.51 9.22
N THR A 35 6.29 -2.30 7.97
CA THR A 35 7.21 -1.22 7.59
C THR A 35 6.66 -0.40 6.44
N ALA A 36 7.03 0.88 6.37
CA ALA A 36 6.64 1.79 5.30
C ALA A 36 7.84 2.59 4.79
N ASN A 37 7.91 2.80 3.47
CA ASN A 37 8.93 3.62 2.84
C ASN A 37 8.33 4.40 1.66
N THR A 38 8.77 5.64 1.47
CA THR A 38 8.37 6.48 0.35
C THR A 38 9.56 6.72 -0.56
N GLN A 39 9.42 6.39 -1.85
CA GLN A 39 10.47 6.58 -2.84
C GLN A 39 9.88 6.97 -4.19
N HIS A 40 10.44 7.97 -4.86
CA HIS A 40 10.00 8.45 -6.20
C HIS A 40 8.49 8.74 -6.30
N GLY A 41 7.88 9.26 -5.23
CA GLY A 41 6.45 9.57 -5.19
C GLY A 41 5.53 8.37 -4.93
N VAL A 42 6.08 7.20 -4.59
CA VAL A 42 5.34 5.98 -4.26
C VAL A 42 5.53 5.64 -2.79
N LEU A 43 4.42 5.50 -2.06
CA LEU A 43 4.40 4.92 -0.71
C LEU A 43 4.29 3.40 -0.82
N THR A 44 5.31 2.69 -0.34
CA THR A 44 5.34 1.23 -0.24
C THR A 44 5.13 0.82 1.21
N VAL A 45 4.08 0.06 1.49
CA VAL A 45 3.79 -0.53 2.80
C VAL A 45 4.04 -2.04 2.72
N ARG A 46 4.94 -2.56 3.55
CA ARG A 46 5.27 -3.99 3.63
C ARG A 46 4.66 -4.58 4.90
N ILE A 47 3.83 -5.59 4.70
CA ILE A 47 3.14 -6.31 5.77
C ILE A 47 3.57 -7.77 5.67
N PRO A 48 4.51 -8.22 6.52
CA PRO A 48 4.96 -9.61 6.49
C PRO A 48 3.84 -10.55 6.93
N LYS A 49 3.91 -11.79 6.46
CA LYS A 49 3.06 -12.87 6.98
C LYS A 49 3.63 -13.40 8.30
N ALA A 50 2.76 -13.80 9.21
CA ALA A 50 3.10 -14.55 10.41
C ALA A 50 3.75 -15.88 10.02
N ALA A 51 4.68 -16.34 10.86
CA ALA A 51 5.34 -17.62 10.65
C ALA A 51 4.29 -18.74 10.66
N LYS A 52 4.23 -19.51 9.57
CA LYS A 52 3.35 -20.68 9.52
C LYS A 52 3.93 -21.78 10.40
N PRO A 53 3.10 -22.49 11.19
CA PRO A 53 3.55 -23.70 11.86
C PRO A 53 4.03 -24.71 10.82
N ALA A 54 5.01 -25.55 11.20
CA ALA A 54 5.57 -26.56 10.32
C ALA A 54 4.44 -27.44 9.72
N PRO A 55 4.51 -27.76 8.42
CA PRO A 55 3.45 -28.52 7.77
C PRO A 55 3.29 -29.88 8.45
N LYS A 56 2.08 -30.18 8.95
CA LYS A 56 1.72 -31.53 9.37
C LYS A 56 1.50 -32.36 8.11
N VAL A 57 2.56 -33.02 7.64
CA VAL A 57 2.45 -34.01 6.56
C VAL A 57 1.51 -35.13 7.04
N ARG A 58 0.48 -35.43 6.24
CA ARG A 58 -0.41 -36.56 6.46
C ARG A 58 -0.38 -37.42 5.20
N GLU A 59 -0.20 -38.72 5.35
CA GLU A 59 -0.41 -39.66 4.25
C GLU A 59 -1.90 -39.67 3.91
N ILE A 60 -2.21 -39.56 2.61
CA ILE A 60 -3.57 -39.72 2.10
C ILE A 60 -3.66 -41.13 1.51
N PRO A 61 -4.35 -42.07 2.16
CA PRO A 61 -4.56 -43.40 1.61
C PRO A 61 -5.47 -43.32 0.38
N ILE A 62 -5.10 -44.07 -0.66
CA ILE A 62 -5.88 -44.22 -1.89
C ILE A 62 -6.58 -45.58 -1.79
N SER A 63 -7.91 -45.59 -1.91
CA SER A 63 -8.74 -46.81 -1.99
C SER A 63 -9.23 -47.04 -3.41
#